data_AF-R7TVW9-F1
#
_entry.id   AF-R7TVW9-F1
#
_cell.length_a   1.000
_cell.length_b   1.000
_cell.length_c   1.000
_cell.angle_alpha   90.00
_cell.angle_beta   90.00
_cell.angle_gamma   90.00
#
_symmetry.space_group_name_H-M   'P 1'
#
loop_
_entity.id
_entity.type
_entity.pdbx_description
1 polymer ?
#
loop_
_entity_poly.entity_id
_entity_poly.type
_entity_poly.pdbx_seq_one_letter_code
_entity_poly.pdbx_strand_id
1 'polypeptide(L)'
;MGEQPIYTTKAHVFQIDPSTKKKWLPASSQAISVSFYYDSTRKTYRIISVDGSKAVINSTITPNMTFTKTSGKFGQWSDARAGTVYGLGFSSEADLSKFMEKFKEVKELTRQYHNGEAPVNPAPPPSLSHRHQRQHGTCSARDPPPPQSAGES
;
A
#
# COMPACT_ATOMS: atom_id res chain seq x y z
N MET A 1 14.76 -4.59 -6.52
CA MET A 1 14.07 -3.32 -6.87
C MET A 1 13.11 -3.02 -5.73
N GLY A 2 13.35 -1.92 -5.01
CA GLY A 2 12.62 -1.59 -3.78
C GLY A 2 11.22 -1.05 -4.08
N GLU A 3 10.26 -1.38 -3.23
CA GLU A 3 8.91 -0.81 -3.25
C GLU A 3 9.01 0.72 -3.27
N GLN A 4 8.31 1.38 -4.21
CA GLN A 4 8.31 2.84 -4.27
C GLN A 4 7.37 3.40 -3.19
N PRO A 5 7.75 4.50 -2.51
CA PRO A 5 6.89 5.11 -1.52
C PRO A 5 5.66 5.75 -2.18
N ILE A 6 4.49 5.58 -1.57
CA ILE A 6 3.23 6.21 -1.98
C ILE A 6 3.29 7.72 -1.76
N TYR A 7 3.91 8.14 -0.65
CA TYR A 7 4.14 9.52 -0.27
C TYR A 7 5.35 9.59 0.64
N THR A 8 6.14 10.66 0.51
CA THR A 8 7.31 10.94 1.35
C THR A 8 7.30 12.40 1.78
N THR A 9 7.64 12.65 3.04
CA THR A 9 7.86 13.99 3.59
C THR A 9 9.05 14.00 4.55
N LYS A 10 9.48 15.18 5.00
CA LYS A 10 10.56 15.36 5.97
C LYS A 10 10.00 15.80 7.32
N ALA A 11 10.42 15.12 8.40
CA ALA A 11 10.03 15.49 9.76
C ALA A 11 11.10 15.06 10.78
N HIS A 12 11.12 15.73 11.93
CA HIS A 12 11.81 15.24 13.12
C HIS A 12 10.95 14.15 13.77
N VAL A 13 11.55 13.01 14.09
CA VAL A 13 10.84 11.86 14.66
C VAL A 13 11.04 11.84 16.17
N PHE A 14 9.96 11.61 16.89
CA PHE A 14 9.94 11.43 18.34
C PHE A 14 9.19 10.15 18.70
N GLN A 15 9.54 9.58 19.85
CA GLN A 15 8.80 8.49 20.47
C GLN A 15 8.51 8.81 21.92
N ILE A 16 7.40 8.31 22.44
CA ILE A 16 7.15 8.41 23.87
C ILE A 16 8.09 7.47 24.61
N ASP A 17 8.68 7.97 25.69
CA ASP A 17 9.51 7.19 26.60
C ASP A 17 8.73 5.95 27.08
N PRO A 18 9.24 4.73 26.85
CA PRO A 18 8.54 3.51 27.20
C PRO A 18 8.36 3.34 28.71
N SER A 19 9.23 3.92 29.53
CA SER A 19 9.19 3.84 30.99
C SER A 19 8.21 4.84 31.58
N THR A 20 8.26 6.10 31.13
CA THR A 20 7.45 7.18 31.72
C THR A 20 6.10 7.40 31.05
N LYS A 21 5.94 6.96 29.78
CA LYS A 21 4.74 7.16 28.94
C LYS A 21 4.22 8.61 28.92
N LYS A 22 5.10 9.59 29.19
CA LYS A 22 4.77 11.02 29.28
C LYS A 22 5.79 11.91 28.58
N LYS A 23 7.05 11.48 28.52
CA LYS A 23 8.14 12.25 27.93
C LYS A 23 8.33 11.90 26.46
N TRP A 24 8.50 12.89 25.61
CA TRP A 24 8.95 12.70 24.23
C TRP A 24 10.47 12.58 24.18
N LEU A 25 10.97 11.55 23.51
CA LEU A 25 12.38 11.34 23.23
C LEU A 25 12.63 11.53 21.72
N PRO A 26 13.66 12.30 21.32
CA PRO A 26 14.02 12.41 19.92
C PRO A 26 14.52 11.06 19.41
N ALA A 27 13.95 10.59 18.31
CA ALA A 27 14.35 9.39 17.61
C ALA A 27 15.24 9.69 16.38
N SER A 28 15.30 10.95 15.95
CA SER A 28 16.21 11.44 14.91
C SER A 28 16.88 12.75 15.34
N SER A 29 18.15 12.94 14.95
CA SER A 29 18.90 14.18 15.24
C SER A 29 18.54 15.33 14.31
N GLN A 30 17.99 15.04 13.14
CA GLN A 30 17.57 16.00 12.13
C GLN A 30 16.24 15.58 11.49
N ALA A 31 15.71 16.41 10.60
CA ALA A 31 14.56 16.04 9.79
C ALA A 31 14.93 14.94 8.79
N ILE A 32 14.27 13.79 8.89
CA ILE A 32 14.52 12.61 8.06
C ILE A 32 13.30 12.28 7.20
N SER A 33 13.48 11.42 6.21
CA SER A 33 12.38 11.01 5.33
C SER A 33 11.42 10.10 6.09
N VAL A 34 10.14 10.42 6.06
CA VAL A 34 9.04 9.61 6.58
C VAL A 34 8.11 9.30 5.41
N SER A 35 7.90 8.02 5.15
CA SER A 35 7.26 7.57 3.92
C SER A 35 6.20 6.52 4.18
N PHE A 36 5.12 6.57 3.41
CA PHE A 36 4.12 5.52 3.35
C PHE A 36 4.50 4.51 2.26
N TYR A 37 4.46 3.23 2.60
CA TYR A 37 4.72 2.12 1.69
C TYR A 37 3.55 1.14 1.71
N TYR A 38 3.37 0.43 0.60
CA TYR A 38 2.55 -0.77 0.54
C TYR A 38 3.48 -1.99 0.49
N ASP A 39 3.43 -2.81 1.55
CA ASP A 39 4.14 -4.07 1.64
C ASP A 39 3.34 -5.13 0.87
N SER A 40 3.80 -5.41 -0.33
CA SER A 40 3.14 -6.33 -1.27
C SER A 40 3.13 -7.78 -0.80
N THR A 41 4.08 -8.15 0.08
CA THR A 41 4.22 -9.50 0.63
C THR A 41 3.22 -9.73 1.76
N ARG A 42 3.07 -8.74 2.65
CA ARG A 42 2.15 -8.79 3.80
C ARG A 42 0.75 -8.25 3.46
N LYS A 43 0.60 -7.63 2.29
CA LYS A 43 -0.62 -6.93 1.86
C LYS A 43 -1.06 -5.86 2.87
N THR A 44 -0.10 -5.12 3.43
CA THR A 44 -0.35 -4.07 4.42
C THR A 44 0.28 -2.75 4.04
N TYR A 45 -0.25 -1.67 4.58
CA TYR A 45 0.36 -0.34 4.46
C TYR A 45 1.20 -0.01 5.69
N ARG A 46 2.35 0.64 5.49
CA ARG A 46 3.34 0.91 6.53
C ARG A 46 3.88 2.33 6.45
N ILE A 47 4.16 2.92 7.60
CA ILE A 47 4.95 4.13 7.73
C ILE A 47 6.37 3.70 8.08
N ILE A 48 7.32 4.04 7.22
CA ILE A 48 8.72 3.70 7.36
C ILE A 48 9.54 4.98 7.42
N SER A 49 10.51 5.00 8.32
CA SER A 49 11.55 6.02 8.38
C SER A 49 12.84 5.40 8.89
N VAL A 50 13.95 5.75 8.23
CA VAL A 50 15.29 5.26 8.54
C VAL A 50 16.21 6.44 8.84
N ASP A 51 17.04 6.30 9.86
CA ASP A 51 18.12 7.22 10.19
C ASP A 51 19.45 6.46 10.06
N GLY A 52 20.24 6.81 9.03
CA GLY A 52 21.36 5.98 8.58
C GLY A 52 20.89 4.57 8.19
N SER A 53 21.43 3.54 8.87
CA SER A 53 21.04 2.13 8.69
C SER A 53 19.95 1.66 9.67
N LYS A 54 19.51 2.51 10.60
CA LYS A 54 18.57 2.15 11.66
C LYS A 54 17.15 2.54 11.28
N ALA A 55 16.23 1.57 11.30
CA ALA A 55 14.80 1.87 11.23
C ALA A 55 14.35 2.55 12.53
N VAL A 56 13.85 3.78 12.42
CA VAL A 56 13.34 4.56 13.56
C VAL A 56 11.83 4.61 13.60
N ILE A 57 11.17 4.41 12.45
CA ILE A 57 9.74 4.13 12.36
C ILE A 57 9.56 2.89 11.50
N ASN A 58 8.79 1.94 12.02
CA ASN A 58 8.32 0.80 11.27
C ASN A 58 6.90 0.43 11.74
N SER A 59 5.93 1.27 11.37
CA SER A 59 4.57 1.19 11.87
C SER A 59 3.64 0.63 10.80
N THR A 60 2.90 -0.44 11.11
CA THR A 60 1.86 -0.97 10.20
C THR A 60 0.55 -0.26 10.47
N ILE A 61 -0.02 0.37 9.45
CA ILE A 61 -1.28 1.12 9.58
C ILE A 61 -2.42 0.13 9.76
N THR A 62 -3.28 0.38 10.74
CA THR A 62 -4.51 -0.39 10.98
C THR A 62 -5.74 0.50 10.84
N PRO A 63 -6.93 -0.06 10.54
CA PRO A 63 -8.15 0.74 10.34
C PRO A 63 -8.55 1.61 11.55
N ASN A 64 -8.16 1.18 12.75
CA ASN A 64 -8.47 1.86 14.01
C ASN A 64 -7.39 2.87 14.44
N MET A 65 -6.28 2.98 13.70
CA MET A 65 -5.28 4.00 13.99
C MET A 65 -5.81 5.41 13.68
N THR A 66 -5.35 6.37 14.47
CA THR A 66 -5.68 7.78 14.29
C THR A 66 -4.43 8.61 14.45
N PHE A 67 -4.20 9.52 13.50
CA PHE A 67 -3.18 10.53 13.60
C PHE A 67 -3.80 11.82 14.14
N THR A 68 -3.29 12.30 15.26
CA THR A 68 -3.82 13.45 16.01
C THR A 68 -2.83 14.60 15.95
N LYS A 69 -3.30 15.76 15.47
CA LYS A 69 -2.57 17.03 15.56
C LYS A 69 -2.62 17.54 17.00
N THR A 70 -1.47 17.84 17.60
CA THR A 70 -1.39 18.36 18.97
C THR A 70 -0.78 19.76 19.04
N SER A 71 -0.14 20.24 17.97
CA SER A 71 0.23 21.65 17.80
C SER A 71 0.26 22.05 16.32
N GLY A 72 0.58 23.32 16.00
CA GLY A 72 0.58 23.83 14.62
C GLY A 72 1.48 23.04 13.66
N LYS A 73 2.55 22.42 14.16
CA LYS A 73 3.53 21.66 13.35
C LYS A 73 3.86 20.28 13.91
N PHE A 74 3.05 19.77 14.84
CA PHE A 74 3.28 18.47 15.46
C PHE A 74 2.02 17.61 15.47
N GLY A 75 2.20 16.34 15.14
CA GLY A 75 1.16 15.33 15.26
C GLY A 75 1.73 13.97 15.67
N GLN A 76 0.85 13.08 16.11
CA GLN A 76 1.23 11.79 16.70
C GLN A 76 0.22 10.69 16.37
N TRP A 77 0.66 9.44 16.47
CA TRP A 77 -0.24 8.28 16.47
C TRP A 77 0.29 7.18 17.40
N SER A 78 -0.62 6.38 17.93
CA SER A 78 -0.28 5.22 18.75
C SER A 78 -0.19 3.97 17.87
N ASP A 79 0.90 3.22 18.02
CA ASP A 79 1.06 1.90 17.43
C ASP A 79 1.03 0.83 18.52
N ALA A 80 -0.12 0.18 18.65
CA ALA A 80 -0.33 -0.88 19.63
C ALA A 80 0.55 -2.11 19.38
N ARG A 81 0.91 -2.41 18.12
CA ARG A 81 1.79 -3.55 17.78
C ARG A 81 3.22 -3.28 18.18
N ALA A 82 3.69 -2.04 17.96
CA ALA A 82 5.02 -1.62 18.38
C ALA A 82 5.08 -1.22 19.87
N GLY A 83 3.94 -1.11 20.56
CA GLY A 83 3.88 -0.73 21.97
C GLY A 83 4.33 0.71 22.25
N THR A 84 4.31 1.58 21.25
CA THR A 84 4.87 2.94 21.29
C THR A 84 3.93 3.97 20.67
N VAL A 85 4.18 5.25 20.97
CA VAL A 85 3.52 6.38 20.33
C VAL A 85 4.58 7.15 19.56
N TYR A 86 4.35 7.31 18.26
CA TYR A 86 5.22 8.09 17.39
C TYR A 86 4.73 9.52 17.29
N GLY A 87 5.66 10.46 17.26
CA GLY A 87 5.41 11.89 17.08
C GLY A 87 6.26 12.42 15.94
N LEU A 88 5.70 13.33 15.15
CA LEU A 88 6.37 13.98 14.02
C LEU A 88 6.29 15.49 14.15
N GLY A 89 7.46 16.14 14.14
CA GLY A 89 7.61 17.58 14.05
C GLY A 89 7.97 18.03 12.63
N PHE A 90 7.07 18.76 11.98
CA PHE A 90 7.18 19.20 10.59
C PHE A 90 7.80 20.61 10.46
N SER A 91 8.36 20.90 9.29
CA SER A 91 8.86 22.24 8.93
C SER A 91 7.74 23.27 8.87
N SER A 92 6.57 22.87 8.34
CA SER A 92 5.41 23.73 8.12
C SER A 92 4.10 23.05 8.55
N GLU A 93 3.06 23.86 8.78
CA GLU A 93 1.71 23.35 9.01
C GLU A 93 1.10 22.68 7.76
N ALA A 94 1.53 23.11 6.56
CA ALA A 94 1.11 22.52 5.30
C ALA A 94 1.60 21.06 5.18
N ASP A 95 2.87 20.79 5.53
CA ASP A 95 3.43 19.43 5.53
C ASP A 95 2.69 18.51 6.51
N LEU A 96 2.38 19.02 7.71
CA LEU A 96 1.59 18.31 8.70
C LEU A 96 0.20 17.98 8.16
N SER A 97 -0.49 18.97 7.61
CA SER A 97 -1.84 18.80 7.06
C SER A 97 -1.84 17.80 5.91
N LYS A 98 -0.82 17.84 5.03
CA LYS A 98 -0.68 16.89 3.93
C LYS A 98 -0.42 15.47 4.42
N PHE A 99 0.40 15.32 5.46
CA PHE A 99 0.63 14.02 6.08
C PHE A 99 -0.66 13.46 6.70
N MET A 100 -1.47 14.30 7.35
CA MET A 100 -2.77 13.90 7.91
C MET A 100 -3.74 13.41 6.84
N GLU A 101 -3.83 14.09 5.69
CA GLU A 101 -4.62 13.64 4.55
C GLU A 101 -4.17 12.26 4.06
N LYS A 102 -2.86 12.09 3.83
CA LYS A 102 -2.30 10.83 3.37
C LYS A 102 -2.49 9.69 4.37
N PHE A 103 -2.40 9.98 5.67
CA PHE A 103 -2.71 9.00 6.70
C PHE A 103 -4.16 8.51 6.62
N LYS A 104 -5.12 9.42 6.43
CA LYS A 104 -6.55 9.05 6.28
C LYS A 104 -6.80 8.21 5.03
N GLU A 105 -6.23 8.62 3.89
CA GLU A 105 -6.33 7.90 2.61
C GLU A 105 -5.79 6.46 2.74
N VAL A 106 -4.58 6.30 3.28
CA VAL A 106 -3.95 4.98 3.44
C VAL A 106 -4.68 4.11 4.46
N LYS A 107 -5.25 4.71 5.52
CA LYS A 107 -6.09 4.00 6.48
C LYS A 107 -7.36 3.46 5.83
N GLU A 108 -7.99 4.25 4.96
CA GLU A 108 -9.17 3.82 4.22
C GLU A 108 -8.86 2.67 3.26
N LEU A 109 -7.74 2.75 2.53
CA LEU A 109 -7.25 1.63 1.72
C LEU A 109 -7.05 0.37 2.57
N THR A 110 -6.48 0.50 3.77
CA THR A 110 -6.31 -0.63 4.69
C THR A 110 -7.65 -1.26 5.08
N ARG A 111 -8.71 -0.46 5.26
CA ARG A 111 -10.06 -0.93 5.59
C ARG A 111 -10.67 -1.73 4.44
N GLN A 112 -10.56 -1.23 3.21
CA GLN A 112 -11.11 -1.89 2.01
C GLN A 112 -10.48 -3.28 1.79
N TYR A 113 -9.15 -3.37 1.88
CA TYR A 113 -8.43 -4.64 1.77
C TYR A 113 -8.80 -5.64 2.89
N HIS A 114 -9.13 -5.16 4.09
CA HIS A 114 -9.50 -6.04 5.21
C HIS A 114 -10.96 -6.53 5.12
N ASN A 115 -11.85 -5.77 4.49
CA ASN A 115 -13.26 -6.11 4.34
C ASN A 115 -13.56 -6.97 3.10
N GLY A 116 -12.52 -7.40 2.36
CA GLY A 116 -12.67 -8.22 1.15
C GLY A 116 -13.12 -7.45 -0.09
N GLU A 117 -13.16 -6.12 -0.05
CA GLU A 117 -13.42 -5.30 -1.22
C GLU A 117 -12.12 -5.12 -2.00
N ALA A 118 -12.09 -5.66 -3.22
CA ALA A 118 -10.94 -5.55 -4.10
C ALA A 118 -10.61 -4.05 -4.37
N PRO A 119 -9.33 -3.69 -4.54
CA PRO A 119 -8.94 -2.32 -4.78
C PRO A 119 -9.47 -1.93 -6.16
N VAL A 120 -10.25 -0.85 -6.21
CA VAL A 120 -10.59 -0.19 -7.47
C VAL A 120 -9.31 0.43 -8.05
N ASN A 121 -8.54 -0.35 -8.81
CA ASN A 121 -7.58 0.23 -9.73
C ASN A 121 -8.36 1.15 -10.70
N PRO A 122 -7.91 2.38 -10.97
CA PRO A 122 -8.44 3.12 -12.11
C PRO A 122 -8.18 2.28 -13.36
N ALA A 123 -9.25 1.83 -13.99
CA ALA A 123 -9.17 0.96 -15.16
C ALA A 123 -8.24 1.59 -16.22
N PRO A 124 -7.35 0.81 -16.87
CA PRO A 124 -6.72 1.29 -18.10
C PRO A 124 -7.81 1.57 -19.15
N PRO A 125 -7.64 2.59 -20.02
CA PRO A 125 -8.67 2.96 -20.99
C PRO A 125 -9.02 1.78 -21.91
N PRO A 126 -10.28 1.65 -22.34
CA PRO A 126 -10.71 0.53 -23.16
C PRO A 126 -9.99 0.55 -24.51
N SER A 127 -9.21 -0.49 -24.78
CA SER A 127 -8.72 -0.78 -26.13
C SER A 127 -9.92 -1.20 -27.00
N LEU A 128 -10.26 -0.38 -27.99
CA LEU A 128 -11.27 -0.67 -29.02
C LEU A 128 -10.79 -1.81 -29.92
N SER A 129 -11.08 -3.05 -29.53
CA SER A 129 -10.90 -4.21 -30.39
C SER A 129 -12.17 -4.43 -31.21
N HIS A 130 -12.05 -4.22 -32.52
CA HIS A 130 -13.15 -4.31 -33.47
C HIS A 130 -13.79 -5.70 -33.53
N ARG A 131 -15.12 -5.69 -33.58
CA ARG A 131 -16.08 -6.77 -33.73
C ARG A 131 -16.12 -7.32 -35.16
N HIS A 132 -16.10 -8.65 -35.32
CA HIS A 132 -16.77 -9.42 -36.40
C HIS A 132 -16.85 -10.89 -35.94
N GLN A 133 -17.96 -11.32 -35.33
CA GLN A 133 -19.15 -11.96 -35.91
C GLN A 133 -19.01 -13.48 -36.14
N ARG A 134 -19.86 -14.23 -35.41
CA ARG A 134 -20.05 -15.68 -35.41
C ARG A 134 -20.69 -16.20 -36.70
N GLN A 135 -20.43 -17.47 -37.04
CA GLN A 135 -21.42 -18.47 -37.48
C GLN A 135 -20.80 -19.88 -37.34
N HIS A 136 -21.32 -20.73 -36.42
CA HIS A 136 -22.30 -21.82 -36.63
C HIS A 136 -21.77 -23.04 -37.40
N GLY A 137 -21.79 -24.21 -36.76
CA GLY A 137 -21.54 -25.51 -37.39
C GLY A 137 -21.41 -26.65 -36.37
N THR A 138 -22.53 -27.16 -35.87
CA THR A 138 -22.60 -28.44 -35.16
C THR A 138 -22.85 -29.56 -36.15
N CYS A 139 -22.05 -30.63 -36.13
CA CYS A 139 -22.52 -31.96 -36.54
C CYS A 139 -21.64 -33.05 -35.93
N SER A 140 -22.32 -34.03 -35.32
CA SER A 140 -21.78 -35.30 -34.83
C SER A 140 -22.10 -36.42 -35.83
N ALA A 141 -21.31 -37.50 -35.71
CA ALA A 141 -21.59 -38.91 -36.03
C ALA A 141 -21.08 -39.50 -37.38
N ARG A 142 -20.11 -40.43 -37.20
CA ARG A 142 -19.95 -41.81 -37.75
C ARG A 142 -20.28 -42.10 -39.23
N ASP A 143 -19.32 -42.67 -39.95
CA ASP A 143 -19.33 -44.08 -40.42
C ASP A 143 -17.95 -44.50 -41.04
N PRO A 144 -17.63 -45.82 -41.12
CA PRO A 144 -16.30 -46.38 -41.47
C PRO A 144 -16.18 -46.77 -42.99
N PRO A 145 -15.06 -47.35 -43.47
CA PRO A 145 -14.55 -47.21 -44.85
C PRO A 145 -14.96 -48.35 -45.81
N PRO A 146 -14.60 -48.25 -47.11
CA PRO A 146 -14.40 -49.44 -47.95
C PRO A 146 -12.99 -49.50 -48.62
N PRO A 147 -12.62 -50.66 -49.22
CA PRO A 147 -11.20 -51.06 -49.37
C PRO A 147 -10.69 -51.20 -50.83
N GLN A 148 -9.38 -51.51 -50.94
CA GLN A 148 -8.63 -52.11 -52.07
C GLN A 148 -8.38 -51.22 -53.32
N SER A 149 -7.33 -51.37 -54.13
CA SER A 149 -6.08 -52.16 -54.18
C SER A 149 -5.25 -51.63 -55.36
N ALA A 150 -3.97 -52.02 -55.40
CA ALA A 150 -3.09 -52.18 -56.56
C ALA A 150 -2.27 -50.98 -57.07
N GLY A 151 -0.96 -51.22 -57.10
CA GLY A 151 -0.14 -50.99 -58.30
C GLY A 151 0.94 -49.92 -58.16
N GLU A 152 2.20 -50.37 -58.10
CA GLU A 152 3.41 -49.86 -58.77
C GLU A 152 4.63 -50.37 -57.98
N SER A 153 5.34 -51.37 -58.51
CA SER A 153 6.50 -51.29 -59.42
C SER A 153 7.81 -51.19 -58.64
#